data_AF-A0A661WDJ8-F1
#
_entry.id   AF-A0A661WDJ8-F1
#
_cell.length_a   1.000
_cell.length_b   1.000
_cell.length_c   1.000
_cell.angle_alpha   90.00
_cell.angle_beta   90.00
_cell.angle_gamma   90.00
#
_symmetry.space_group_name_H-M   'P 1'
#
loop_
_entity.id
_entity.type
_entity.pdbx_description
1 polymer ?
#
loop_
_entity_poly.entity_id
_entity_poly.type
_entity_poly.pdbx_seq_one_letter_code
_entity_poly.pdbx_strand_id
1 'polypeptide(L)' 'MKIKESYKEIVVGAGATMLAEGLTVGTWGNISIRVVETGLVYISPSGMDYREIKTS' A
#
# COMPACT_ATOMS: atom_id res chain seq x y z
N MET A 1 6.90 15.33 12.21
CA MET A 1 7.10 14.40 11.08
C MET A 1 5.95 14.61 10.10
N LYS A 2 6.20 14.85 8.80
CA LYS A 2 5.13 15.18 7.84
C LYS A 2 4.80 13.95 7.01
N ILE A 3 3.57 13.45 7.13
CA ILE A 3 3.05 12.37 6.28
C ILE A 3 2.79 12.94 4.88
N LYS A 4 3.22 12.24 3.84
CA LYS A 4 2.87 12.55 2.44
C LYS A 4 1.86 11.57 1.90
N GLU A 5 0.76 12.08 1.34
CA GLU A 5 -0.28 11.27 0.71
C GLU A 5 0.23 10.52 -0.52
N SER A 6 1.15 11.11 -1.29
CA SER A 6 1.72 10.47 -2.48
C SER A 6 2.37 9.11 -2.19
N TYR A 7 2.94 8.90 -1.01
CA TYR A 7 3.49 7.58 -0.64
C TYR A 7 2.40 6.56 -0.29
N LYS A 8 1.27 7.01 0.29
CA LYS A 8 0.13 6.12 0.51
C LYS A 8 -0.51 5.71 -0.82
N GLU A 9 -0.62 6.65 -1.76
CA GLU A 9 -1.16 6.37 -3.12
C GLU A 9 -0.33 5.31 -3.84
N ILE A 10 1.01 5.35 -3.72
CA ILE A 10 1.87 4.31 -4.30
C ILE A 10 1.59 2.95 -3.67
N VAL A 11 1.46 2.86 -2.34
CA VAL A 11 1.16 1.59 -1.65
C VAL A 11 -0.20 1.03 -2.09
N VAL A 12 -1.22 1.88 -2.18
CA VAL A 12 -2.56 1.49 -2.65
C VAL A 12 -2.52 1.01 -4.10
N GLY A 13 -1.92 1.81 -4.99
CA GLY A 13 -1.83 1.48 -6.42
C GLY A 13 -1.03 0.21 -6.70
N ALA A 14 0.08 0.00 -5.99
CA ALA A 14 0.87 -1.22 -6.08
C ALA A 14 0.09 -2.45 -5.58
N GLY A 15 -0.68 -2.32 -4.50
CA GLY A 15 -1.56 -3.39 -4.01
C GLY A 15 -2.66 -3.76 -5.03
N ALA A 16 -3.30 -2.76 -5.62
CA ALA A 16 -4.30 -2.97 -6.67
C ALA A 16 -3.70 -3.62 -7.93
N THR A 17 -2.49 -3.19 -8.32
CA THR A 17 -1.75 -3.80 -9.45
C THR A 17 -1.38 -5.25 -9.16
N MET A 18 -0.86 -5.54 -7.96
CA MET A 18 -0.52 -6.90 -7.54
C MET A 18 -1.73 -7.85 -7.61
N LEU A 19 -2.92 -7.38 -7.23
CA LEU A 19 -4.17 -8.13 -7.37
C LEU A 19 -4.58 -8.29 -8.85
N ALA A 20 -4.52 -7.22 -9.64
CA ALA A 20 -4.92 -7.23 -11.05
C ALA A 20 -4.05 -8.16 -11.92
N GLU A 21 -2.75 -8.23 -11.64
CA GLU A 21 -1.78 -9.11 -12.31
C GLU A 21 -1.84 -10.57 -11.81
N GLY A 22 -2.76 -10.89 -10.88
CA GLY A 22 -2.94 -12.26 -10.37
C GLY A 22 -1.80 -12.76 -9.47
N LEU A 23 -0.96 -11.86 -8.95
CA LEU A 23 0.15 -12.19 -8.06
C LEU A 23 -0.29 -12.50 -6.62
N THR A 24 -1.54 -12.15 -6.28
CA THR A 24 -2.17 -12.46 -4.99
C THR A 24 -3.66 -12.77 -5.20
N VAL A 25 -4.29 -13.33 -4.18
CA VAL A 25 -5.74 -13.57 -4.14
C VAL A 25 -6.30 -13.01 -2.83
N GLY A 26 -7.43 -12.32 -2.91
CA GLY A 26 -8.05 -11.70 -1.75
C GLY A 26 -7.09 -10.77 -1.01
N THR A 27 -6.73 -11.12 0.22
CA THR A 27 -5.99 -10.28 1.16
C THR A 27 -4.64 -10.87 1.59
N TRP A 28 -4.11 -11.85 0.85
CA TRP A 28 -2.97 -12.67 1.28
C TRP A 28 -1.60 -11.99 1.20
N GLY A 29 -1.48 -10.81 0.57
CA GLY A 29 -0.21 -10.09 0.42
C GLY A 29 -0.06 -8.87 1.34
N ASN A 30 1.01 -8.10 1.14
CA ASN A 30 1.14 -6.73 1.64
C ASN A 30 2.16 -5.96 0.79
N ILE A 31 2.03 -4.63 0.78
CA ILE A 31 2.98 -3.72 0.12
C ILE A 31 3.45 -2.69 1.13
N SER A 32 4.75 -2.37 1.09
CA SER A 32 5.30 -1.28 1.89
C SER A 32 6.35 -0.45 1.15
N ILE A 33 6.50 0.80 1.57
CA ILE A 33 7.55 1.74 1.13
C ILE A 33 8.25 2.29 2.36
N ARG A 34 9.58 2.27 2.34
CA ARG A 34 10.44 2.93 3.33
C ARG A 34 11.00 4.23 2.75
N VAL A 35 10.78 5.34 3.45
CA VAL A 35 11.32 6.67 3.07
C VAL A 35 12.54 6.95 3.95
N VAL A 36 13.73 6.71 3.41
CA VAL A 36 14.99 6.72 4.17
C VAL A 36 15.23 8.06 4.87
N GLU A 37 14.93 9.17 4.21
CA GLU A 37 15.16 10.53 4.69
C GLU A 37 14.34 10.87 5.93
N THR A 38 13.17 10.25 6.07
CA THR A 38 12.27 10.49 7.22
C THR A 38 12.26 9.34 8.20
N GLY A 39 12.69 8.14 7.80
CA GLY A 39 12.55 6.91 8.58
C GLY A 39 11.13 6.33 8.60
N LEU A 40 10.17 6.94 7.88
CA LEU A 40 8.80 6.42 7.79
C LEU A 40 8.73 5.14 6.96
N VAL A 41 7.83 4.24 7.38
CA VAL A 41 7.37 3.10 6.59
C VAL A 41 5.86 3.23 6.38
N TYR A 42 5.45 3.20 5.11
CA TYR A 42 4.07 3.15 4.68
C TYR A 42 3.76 1.70 4.33
N ILE A 43 2.67 1.14 4.85
CA ILE A 43 2.32 -0.27 4.65
C ILE A 43 0.81 -0.42 4.45
N SER A 44 0.40 -1.37 3.61
CA SER A 44 -1.02 -1.73 3.44
C SER A 44 -1.62 -2.25 4.76
N PRO A 45 -2.88 -1.92 5.08
CA PRO A 45 -3.57 -2.49 6.24
C PRO A 45 -3.77 -4.01 6.08
N SER A 46 -3.77 -4.72 7.21
CA SER A 46 -3.97 -6.17 7.23
C SER A 46 -5.41 -6.56 6.90
N GLY A 47 -5.59 -7.59 6.06
CA GLY A 47 -6.90 -8.20 5.83
C GLY A 47 -7.92 -7.34 5.10
N MET A 48 -7.52 -6.22 4.48
CA MET A 48 -8.39 -5.35 3.69
C MET A 48 -8.26 -5.67 2.20
N ASP A 49 -9.38 -5.67 1.49
CA ASP A 49 -9.39 -5.84 0.03
C ASP A 49 -8.63 -4.68 -0.63
N TYR A 50 -7.67 -4.98 -1.51
CA TYR A 50 -6.86 -3.97 -2.19
C TYR A 50 -7.68 -2.97 -3.02
N ARG A 51 -8.89 -3.34 -3.44
CA ARG A 51 -9.83 -2.46 -4.17
C ARG A 51 -10.53 -1.46 -3.28
N GLU A 52 -10.51 -1.66 -1.97
CA GLU A 52 -11.23 -0.84 -0.99
C GLU A 52 -10.30 0.09 -0.19
N ILE A 53 -8.98 -0.10 -0.26
CA ILE A 53 -8.03 0.76 0.43
C ILE A 53 -8.05 2.15 -0.22
N LYS A 54 -8.27 3.19 0.59
CA LYS A 54 -8.31 4.60 0.16
C LYS A 54 -7.29 5.43 0.93
N THR A 55 -6.75 6.44 0.27
CA THR A 55 -6.00 7.53 0.92
C THR A 55 -6.99 8.59 1.43
N SER A 56 -6.56 9.38 2.41
CA SER A 56 -7.39 10.30 3.20
C SER A 56 -7.05 11.75 2.89
#